data_AF-A0A1Y1L216-F1
#
_entry.id   AF-A0A1Y1L216-F1
#
_cell.length_a   1.000
_cell.length_b   1.000
_cell.length_c   1.000
_cell.angle_alpha   90.00
_cell.angle_beta   90.00
_cell.angle_gamma   90.00
#
_symmetry.space_group_name_H-M   'P 1'
#
loop_
_entity.id
_entity.type
_entity.pdbx_description
1 polymer ?
#
loop_
_entity_poly.entity_id
_entity_poly.type
_entity_poly.pdbx_seq_one_letter_code
_entity_poly.pdbx_strand_id
1 'polypeptide(L)'
;GLTGTNEANRKKWGEPTTVQDIASIFVKYLNREIESLPWSEAPLTGEANAIKDNLIQLNKRGLLTINSQPAVDGVKSSHPIHGWGPSNGYVYQKAYLELLVPASIFAEMVKRIEDKPTLTYYAVTKDGELKTNAPSDGPNAVTW
;
A
#
# COMPACT_ATOMS: atom_id res chain seq x y z
N GLY A 1 -1.24 13.59 16.30
CA GLY A 1 -1.27 12.36 17.14
C GLY A 1 -2.21 11.36 16.51
N LEU A 2 -2.19 10.11 16.96
CA LEU A 2 -3.17 9.11 16.52
C LEU A 2 -4.58 9.55 16.94
N THR A 3 -5.59 9.25 16.13
CA THR A 3 -6.99 9.48 16.50
C THR A 3 -7.40 8.54 17.64
N GLY A 4 -8.33 8.99 18.50
CA GLY A 4 -8.80 8.22 19.67
C GLY A 4 -7.91 8.31 20.92
N THR A 5 -8.31 7.61 21.99
CA THR A 5 -7.55 7.59 23.26
C THR A 5 -6.43 6.55 23.22
N ASN A 6 -5.38 6.75 24.00
CA ASN A 6 -4.28 5.79 24.14
C ASN A 6 -4.79 4.40 24.59
N GLU A 7 -5.78 4.36 25.48
CA GLU A 7 -6.38 3.12 25.94
C GLU A 7 -7.11 2.38 24.82
N ALA A 8 -7.90 3.09 24.01
CA ALA A 8 -8.59 2.50 22.86
C ALA A 8 -7.58 1.96 21.81
N ASN A 9 -6.51 2.72 21.56
CA ASN A 9 -5.47 2.33 20.60
C ASN A 9 -4.66 1.11 21.10
N ARG A 10 -4.32 1.03 22.39
CA ARG A 10 -3.70 -0.17 22.98
C ARG A 10 -4.62 -1.38 22.94
N LYS A 11 -5.93 -1.19 23.17
CA LYS A 11 -6.90 -2.29 23.05
C LYS A 11 -7.00 -2.80 21.61
N LYS A 12 -6.87 -1.92 20.62
CA LYS A 12 -6.98 -2.24 19.19
C LYS A 12 -5.70 -2.86 18.61
N TRP A 13 -4.55 -2.25 18.90
CA TRP A 13 -3.27 -2.57 18.26
C TRP A 13 -2.26 -3.21 19.21
N GLY A 14 -2.53 -3.24 20.51
CA GLY A 14 -1.60 -3.75 21.52
C GLY A 14 -0.48 -2.76 21.82
N GLU A 15 0.63 -3.30 22.34
CA GLU A 15 1.85 -2.57 22.68
C GLU A 15 3.03 -3.19 21.92
N PRO A 16 3.14 -2.97 20.60
CA PRO A 16 4.19 -3.60 19.80
C PRO A 16 5.57 -3.09 20.23
N THR A 17 6.51 -4.02 20.37
CA THR A 17 7.89 -3.73 20.79
C THR A 17 8.91 -3.99 19.68
N THR A 18 8.51 -4.74 18.66
CA THR A 18 9.33 -5.10 17.50
C THR A 18 8.65 -4.76 16.19
N VAL A 19 9.42 -4.68 15.10
CA VAL A 19 8.88 -4.56 13.73
C VAL A 19 7.95 -5.74 13.42
N GLN A 20 8.23 -6.92 13.96
CA GLN A 20 7.41 -8.10 13.73
C GLN A 20 6.03 -8.01 14.42
N ASP A 21 5.96 -7.37 15.59
CA ASP A 21 4.69 -7.09 16.26
C ASP A 21 3.84 -6.14 15.40
N ILE A 22 4.48 -5.09 14.86
CA ILE A 22 3.83 -4.14 13.94
C ILE A 22 3.34 -4.84 12.67
N ALA A 23 4.19 -5.64 12.04
CA ALA A 23 3.84 -6.47 10.88
C ALA A 23 2.63 -7.37 11.16
N SER A 24 2.56 -7.97 12.35
CA SER A 24 1.44 -8.83 12.75
C SER A 24 0.13 -8.04 12.86
N ILE A 25 0.17 -6.79 13.31
CA ILE A 25 -1.00 -5.89 13.33
C ILE A 25 -1.49 -5.61 11.90
N PHE A 26 -0.58 -5.34 10.95
CA PHE A 26 -0.95 -5.13 9.55
C PHE A 26 -1.56 -6.39 8.91
N VAL A 27 -1.03 -7.58 9.22
CA VAL A 27 -1.61 -8.85 8.76
C VAL A 27 -3.02 -9.05 9.32
N LYS A 28 -3.25 -8.75 10.61
CA LYS A 28 -4.59 -8.77 11.21
C LYS A 28 -5.55 -7.82 10.51
N TYR A 29 -5.09 -6.62 10.13
CA TYR A 29 -5.90 -5.67 9.36
C TYR A 29 -6.26 -6.25 7.97
N LEU A 30 -5.29 -6.82 7.26
CA LEU A 30 -5.52 -7.50 5.97
C LEU A 30 -6.50 -8.68 6.08
N ASN A 31 -6.51 -9.36 7.22
CA ASN A 31 -7.45 -10.43 7.54
C ASN A 31 -8.81 -9.95 8.05
N ARG A 32 -9.02 -8.63 8.21
CA ARG A 32 -10.21 -8.03 8.81
C ARG A 32 -10.45 -8.43 10.27
N GLU A 33 -9.39 -8.84 10.97
CA GLU A 33 -9.42 -9.09 12.43
C GLU A 33 -9.38 -7.77 13.22
N ILE A 34 -8.89 -6.69 12.60
CA ILE A 34 -8.99 -5.32 13.10
C ILE A 34 -9.51 -4.39 12.00
N GLU A 35 -10.25 -3.37 12.40
CA GLU A 35 -11.02 -2.54 11.47
C GLU A 35 -10.22 -1.41 10.81
N SER A 36 -9.10 -1.00 11.40
CA SER A 36 -8.36 0.17 10.93
C SER A 36 -6.89 0.16 11.36
N LEU A 37 -6.08 0.94 10.63
CA LEU A 37 -4.69 1.29 10.92
C LEU A 37 -4.57 2.83 11.03
N PRO A 38 -3.44 3.36 11.51
CA PRO A 38 -3.21 4.81 11.52
C PRO A 38 -3.35 5.50 10.15
N TRP A 39 -3.06 4.76 9.06
CA TRP A 39 -3.13 5.25 7.68
C TRP A 39 -4.39 4.83 6.94
N SER A 40 -5.25 4.02 7.55
CA SER A 40 -6.47 3.54 6.91
C SER A 40 -7.59 3.45 7.93
N GLU A 41 -8.51 4.41 7.85
CA GLU A 41 -9.65 4.54 8.77
C GLU A 41 -10.81 3.61 8.39
N ALA A 42 -10.76 2.99 7.21
CA ALA A 42 -11.82 2.13 6.69
C ALA A 42 -11.33 0.67 6.49
N PRO A 43 -12.25 -0.32 6.52
CA PRO A 43 -11.94 -1.69 6.12
C PRO A 43 -11.50 -1.77 4.65
N LEU A 44 -10.74 -2.82 4.34
CA LEU A 44 -10.33 -3.10 2.96
C LEU A 44 -11.52 -3.30 2.03
N THR A 45 -11.54 -2.54 0.95
CA THR A 45 -12.48 -2.66 -0.15
C THR A 45 -12.30 -3.99 -0.90
N GLY A 46 -13.30 -4.38 -1.70
CA GLY A 46 -13.25 -5.62 -2.47
C GLY A 46 -12.10 -5.68 -3.49
N GLU A 47 -11.61 -4.53 -3.94
CA GLU A 47 -10.51 -4.39 -4.90
C GLU A 47 -9.19 -5.01 -4.39
N ALA A 48 -8.86 -4.78 -3.11
CA ALA A 48 -7.62 -5.28 -2.52
C ALA A 48 -7.57 -6.81 -2.42
N ASN A 49 -8.71 -7.52 -2.54
CA ASN A 49 -8.75 -8.97 -2.45
C ASN A 49 -7.90 -9.65 -3.53
N ALA A 50 -7.80 -9.06 -4.72
CA ALA A 50 -7.01 -9.62 -5.83
C ALA A 50 -5.52 -9.74 -5.51
N ILE A 51 -5.01 -8.90 -4.59
CA ILE A 51 -3.59 -8.83 -4.21
C ILE A 51 -3.35 -9.11 -2.72
N LYS A 52 -4.40 -9.47 -1.96
CA LYS A 52 -4.37 -9.62 -0.50
C LYS A 52 -3.26 -10.56 -0.03
N ASP A 53 -3.10 -11.72 -0.65
CA ASP A 53 -2.09 -12.69 -0.22
C ASP A 53 -0.67 -12.15 -0.40
N ASN A 54 -0.42 -11.42 -1.50
CA ASN A 54 0.86 -10.75 -1.72
C ASN A 54 1.12 -9.67 -0.67
N LEU A 55 0.11 -8.87 -0.33
CA LEU A 55 0.19 -7.87 0.74
C LEU A 55 0.50 -8.55 2.09
N ILE A 56 -0.14 -9.67 2.41
CA ILE A 56 0.14 -10.43 3.65
C ILE A 56 1.61 -10.88 3.67
N GLN A 57 2.13 -11.41 2.55
CA GLN A 57 3.52 -11.88 2.49
C GLN A 57 4.53 -10.73 2.63
N LEU A 58 4.24 -9.54 2.08
CA LEU A 58 5.07 -8.36 2.26
C LEU A 58 5.09 -7.93 3.74
N ASN A 59 3.91 -7.79 4.36
CA ASN A 59 3.81 -7.37 5.74
C ASN A 59 4.48 -8.37 6.68
N LYS A 60 4.33 -9.68 6.48
CA LYS A 60 5.03 -10.73 7.25
C LYS A 60 6.56 -10.60 7.23
N ARG A 61 7.13 -9.95 6.20
CA ARG A 61 8.57 -9.70 6.03
C ARG A 61 9.00 -8.32 6.55
N GLY A 62 8.10 -7.55 7.16
CA GLY A 62 8.37 -6.21 7.67
C GLY A 62 8.30 -5.10 6.62
N LEU A 63 7.74 -5.37 5.43
CA LEU A 63 7.42 -4.36 4.41
C LEU A 63 5.98 -3.90 4.63
N LEU A 64 5.79 -2.82 5.39
CA LEU A 64 4.48 -2.45 5.94
C LEU A 64 3.67 -1.65 4.91
N THR A 65 2.68 -2.29 4.30
CA THR A 65 1.91 -1.69 3.20
C THR A 65 0.82 -0.76 3.71
N ILE A 66 0.82 0.50 3.27
CA ILE A 66 -0.15 1.53 3.71
C ILE A 66 -1.16 1.91 2.61
N ASN A 67 -0.84 1.64 1.34
CA ASN A 67 -1.76 1.83 0.21
C ASN A 67 -1.40 0.89 -0.94
N SER A 68 -2.39 0.50 -1.74
CA SER A 68 -2.20 -0.39 -2.89
C SER A 68 -3.39 -0.39 -3.83
N GLN A 69 -3.15 -0.60 -5.13
CA GLN A 69 -4.18 -0.95 -6.11
C GLN A 69 -3.66 -2.01 -7.09
N PRO A 70 -4.51 -2.94 -7.55
CA PRO A 70 -4.13 -3.93 -8.56
C PRO A 70 -3.96 -3.28 -9.94
N ALA A 71 -3.37 -4.02 -10.89
CA ALA A 71 -3.44 -3.65 -12.29
C ALA A 71 -4.80 -4.06 -12.87
N VAL A 72 -5.38 -3.18 -13.69
CA VAL A 72 -6.65 -3.41 -14.39
C VAL A 72 -6.45 -3.06 -15.86
N ASP A 73 -6.80 -3.99 -16.74
CA ASP A 73 -6.59 -3.87 -18.18
C ASP A 73 -7.94 -3.86 -18.92
N GLY A 74 -8.48 -2.66 -19.14
CA GLY A 74 -9.63 -2.45 -20.01
C GLY A 74 -10.91 -3.16 -19.56
N VAL A 75 -11.23 -3.16 -18.27
CA VAL A 75 -12.52 -3.69 -17.80
C VAL A 75 -13.64 -2.71 -18.13
N LYS A 76 -14.88 -3.20 -18.28
CA LYS A 76 -16.04 -2.33 -18.54
C LYS A 76 -16.19 -1.29 -17.40
N SER A 77 -16.59 -0.07 -17.73
CA SER A 77 -16.91 0.96 -16.73
C SER A 77 -18.03 0.56 -15.75
N SER A 78 -18.85 -0.43 -16.13
CA SER A 78 -19.87 -1.05 -15.28
C SER A 78 -19.38 -2.26 -14.46
N HIS A 79 -18.07 -2.53 -14.42
CA HIS A 79 -17.52 -3.67 -13.68
C HIS A 79 -17.81 -3.54 -12.17
N PRO A 80 -18.26 -4.60 -11.48
CA PRO A 80 -18.78 -4.50 -10.10
C PRO A 80 -17.74 -4.10 -9.04
N ILE A 81 -16.45 -4.28 -9.33
CA ILE A 81 -15.34 -3.98 -8.41
C ILE A 81 -14.59 -2.71 -8.83
N HIS A 82 -13.99 -2.71 -10.03
CA HIS A 82 -13.17 -1.61 -10.55
C HIS A 82 -13.92 -0.60 -11.44
N GLY A 83 -15.22 -0.79 -11.69
CA GLY A 83 -15.98 0.07 -12.60
C GLY A 83 -16.30 1.42 -11.99
N TRP A 84 -16.12 2.50 -12.76
CA TRP A 84 -16.52 3.85 -12.41
C TRP A 84 -16.76 4.67 -13.69
N GLY A 85 -17.41 5.83 -13.57
CA GLY A 85 -17.72 6.72 -14.69
C GLY A 85 -18.96 6.33 -15.51
N PRO A 86 -19.19 6.98 -16.67
CA PRO A 86 -20.33 6.69 -17.55
C PRO A 86 -20.33 5.26 -18.10
N SER A 87 -21.51 4.73 -18.43
CA SER A 87 -21.63 3.41 -19.07
C SER A 87 -21.02 3.40 -20.48
N ASN A 88 -20.70 2.19 -20.97
CA ASN A 88 -20.06 1.93 -22.28
C ASN A 88 -18.60 2.43 -22.40
N GLY A 89 -17.91 2.60 -21.28
CA GLY A 89 -16.48 2.90 -21.24
C GLY A 89 -15.62 1.71 -20.79
N TYR A 90 -14.32 1.98 -20.66
CA TYR A 90 -13.32 1.05 -20.13
C TYR A 90 -12.48 1.72 -19.06
N VAL A 91 -12.11 0.97 -18.03
CA VAL A 91 -11.25 1.44 -16.92
C VAL A 91 -9.92 0.72 -16.97
N TYR A 92 -8.84 1.47 -16.72
CA TYR A 92 -7.48 0.97 -16.61
C TYR A 92 -6.86 1.41 -15.29
N GLN A 93 -6.01 0.56 -14.72
CA GLN A 93 -5.20 0.88 -13.54
C GLN A 93 -3.79 0.32 -13.71
N LYS A 94 -2.78 1.11 -13.36
CA LYS A 94 -1.42 0.62 -13.12
C LYS A 94 -1.35 0.05 -11.71
N ALA A 95 -0.70 -1.10 -11.53
CA ALA A 95 -0.42 -1.60 -10.19
C ALA A 95 0.41 -0.58 -9.40
N TYR A 96 0.00 -0.32 -8.16
CA TYR A 96 0.65 0.64 -7.26
C TYR A 96 0.76 0.06 -5.86
N LEU A 97 1.84 0.41 -5.17
CA LEU A 97 2.13 -0.02 -3.82
C LEU A 97 2.85 1.09 -3.05
N GLU A 98 2.36 1.39 -1.86
CA GLU A 98 2.96 2.33 -0.91
C GLU A 98 3.25 1.59 0.39
N LEU A 99 4.46 1.74 0.92
CA LEU A 99 4.92 0.97 2.06
C LEU A 99 6.00 1.69 2.88
N LEU A 100 6.07 1.34 4.16
CA LEU A 100 7.16 1.70 5.05
C LEU A 100 8.20 0.58 5.03
N VAL A 101 9.48 0.97 4.89
CA VAL A 101 10.60 0.04 4.69
C VAL A 101 11.71 0.33 5.71
N PRO A 102 12.29 -0.69 6.36
CA PRO A 102 13.48 -0.51 7.19
C PRO A 102 14.66 0.06 6.38
N ALA A 103 15.34 1.07 6.94
CA ALA A 103 16.48 1.71 6.28
C ALA A 103 17.60 0.71 5.90
N SER A 104 17.77 -0.35 6.70
CA SER A 104 18.78 -1.40 6.49
C SER A 104 18.62 -2.17 5.19
N ILE A 105 17.42 -2.24 4.61
CA ILE A 105 17.15 -2.97 3.36
C ILE A 105 16.86 -2.06 2.17
N PHE A 106 16.76 -0.74 2.39
CA PHE A 106 16.35 0.22 1.38
C PHE A 106 17.28 0.23 0.16
N ALA A 107 18.60 0.27 0.38
CA ALA A 107 19.57 0.32 -0.71
C ALA A 107 19.49 -0.89 -1.65
N GLU A 108 19.38 -2.10 -1.09
CA GLU A 108 19.22 -3.34 -1.85
C GLU A 108 17.87 -3.41 -2.57
N MET A 109 16.80 -2.93 -1.93
CA MET A 109 15.48 -2.85 -2.55
C MET A 109 15.48 -1.91 -3.78
N VAL A 110 16.07 -0.73 -3.64
CA VAL A 110 16.18 0.26 -4.73
C VAL A 110 16.97 -0.31 -5.90
N LYS A 111 18.12 -0.96 -5.64
CA LYS A 111 18.90 -1.61 -6.69
C LYS A 111 18.05 -2.59 -7.52
N ARG A 112 17.27 -3.44 -6.85
CA ARG A 112 16.37 -4.41 -7.52
C ARG A 112 15.21 -3.77 -8.28
N ILE A 113 14.80 -2.56 -7.89
CA ILE A 113 13.80 -1.77 -8.61
C ILE A 113 14.43 -1.15 -9.85
N GLU A 114 15.62 -0.57 -9.73
CA GLU A 114 16.36 0.06 -10.82
C GLU A 114 16.78 -0.95 -11.91
N ASP A 115 17.00 -2.21 -11.54
CA ASP A 115 17.20 -3.33 -12.48
C ASP A 115 15.93 -3.68 -13.30
N LYS A 116 14.76 -3.06 -12.99
CA LYS A 116 13.49 -3.28 -13.69
C LYS A 116 13.01 -1.98 -14.36
N PRO A 117 13.18 -1.82 -15.68
CA PRO A 117 12.84 -0.57 -16.37
C PRO A 117 11.35 -0.23 -16.38
N THR A 118 10.48 -1.19 -16.01
CA THR A 118 9.03 -1.00 -15.93
C THR A 118 8.55 -0.45 -14.58
N LEU A 119 9.45 -0.30 -13.59
CA LEU A 119 9.10 0.20 -12.26
C LEU A 119 9.57 1.63 -12.07
N THR A 120 8.68 2.44 -11.48
CA THR A 120 8.99 3.78 -10.99
C THR A 120 8.81 3.81 -9.48
N TYR A 121 9.70 4.48 -8.75
CA TYR A 121 9.58 4.67 -7.31
C TYR A 121 9.80 6.12 -6.90
N TYR A 122 9.17 6.47 -5.78
CA TYR A 122 9.47 7.67 -5.00
C TYR A 122 9.70 7.20 -3.57
N ALA A 123 10.82 7.60 -2.97
CA ALA A 123 11.17 7.22 -1.61
C ALA A 123 11.66 8.44 -0.83
N VAL A 124 11.13 8.60 0.38
CA VAL A 124 11.43 9.75 1.24
C VAL A 124 11.59 9.28 2.68
N THR A 125 12.50 9.91 3.42
CA THR A 125 12.62 9.73 4.87
C THR A 125 11.86 10.84 5.60
N LYS A 126 11.68 10.71 6.92
CA LYS A 126 11.10 11.78 7.74
C LYS A 126 11.84 13.12 7.56
N ASP A 127 13.14 13.07 7.28
CA ASP A 127 14.01 14.25 7.19
C ASP A 127 13.98 14.90 5.80
N GLY A 128 13.24 14.31 4.85
CA GLY A 128 12.80 14.99 3.61
C GLY A 128 13.67 14.78 2.37
N GLU A 129 14.68 13.92 2.40
CA GLU A 129 15.45 13.60 1.19
C GLU A 129 14.65 12.68 0.26
N LEU A 130 14.32 13.18 -0.93
CA LEU A 130 13.64 12.41 -1.97
C LEU A 130 14.64 11.66 -2.84
N LYS A 131 14.46 10.34 -2.98
CA LYS A 131 15.13 9.50 -3.96
C LYS A 131 14.09 8.93 -4.93
N THR A 132 14.34 9.05 -6.23
CA THR A 132 13.40 8.59 -7.28
C THR A 132 14.14 8.26 -8.57
N ASN A 133 13.56 7.39 -9.39
CA ASN A 133 13.95 7.14 -10.79
C ASN A 133 12.92 7.69 -11.80
N ALA A 134 11.98 8.52 -11.35
CA ALA A 134 10.99 9.12 -12.24
C ALA A 134 11.68 10.01 -13.29
N PRO A 135 11.28 9.93 -14.57
CA PRO A 135 11.94 10.67 -15.65
C PRO A 135 11.63 12.17 -15.62
N SER A 136 10.59 12.59 -14.89
CA SER A 136 10.22 13.98 -14.73
C SER A 136 9.54 14.21 -13.37
N ASP A 137 9.49 15.47 -12.94
CA ASP A 137 8.73 15.92 -11.77
C ASP A 137 7.21 15.97 -12.01
N GLY A 138 6.75 15.50 -13.18
CA GLY A 138 5.34 15.49 -13.55
C GLY A 138 4.56 14.35 -12.88
N PRO A 139 3.24 14.51 -12.71
CA PRO A 139 2.40 13.44 -12.17
C PRO A 139 2.35 12.25 -13.13
N ASN A 140 2.39 11.03 -12.57
CA ASN A 140 2.16 9.80 -13.33
C ASN A 140 0.71 9.35 -13.12
N ALA A 141 -0.10 9.36 -14.19
CA ALA A 141 -1.45 8.82 -14.13
C ALA A 141 -1.43 7.30 -13.90
N VAL A 142 -2.16 6.86 -12.88
CA VAL A 142 -2.25 5.44 -12.47
C VAL A 142 -3.64 4.83 -12.61
N THR A 143 -4.68 5.64 -12.90
CA THR A 143 -6.06 5.19 -13.15
C THR A 143 -6.70 6.12 -14.18
N TRP A 144 -7.38 5.57 -15.20
CA TRP A 144 -8.10 6.33 -16.24
C TRP A 144 -9.22 5.52 -16.89
#